data_AF-R1EMF7-F1
#
_entry.id   AF-R1EMF7-F1
#
_cell.length_a   1.000
_cell.length_b   1.000
_cell.length_c   1.000
_cell.angle_alpha   90.00
_cell.angle_beta   90.00
_cell.angle_gamma   90.00
#
_symmetry.space_group_name_H-M   'P 1'
#
loop_
_entity.id
_entity.type
_entity.pdbx_description
1 polymer ?
#
loop_
_entity_poly.entity_id
_entity_poly.type
_entity_poly.pdbx_seq_one_letter_code
_entity_poly.pdbx_strand_id
1 'polypeptide(L)'
;LHTTAAYYPETASPSQQTLAEQFIRSLGELYALGSREEFCLWMCEQHNAVNAKLGKPVFPCTLARLDARWRDGGARCDEEGAESSGPAID
;
A
#
# COMPACT_ATOMS: atom_id res chain seq x y z
N LEU A 1 -3.80 -0.65 10.32
CA LEU A 1 -3.80 -1.56 9.17
C LEU A 1 -3.15 -2.90 9.49
N HIS A 2 -1.83 -2.98 9.74
CA HIS A 2 -1.17 -4.26 10.01
C HIS A 2 -1.68 -5.00 11.24
N THR A 3 -1.99 -4.32 12.34
CA THR A 3 -2.61 -4.95 13.51
C THR A 3 -3.95 -5.59 13.17
N THR A 4 -4.81 -4.89 12.41
CA THR A 4 -6.09 -5.44 11.94
C THR A 4 -5.88 -6.72 11.11
N ALA A 5 -4.88 -6.73 10.23
CA ALA A 5 -4.54 -7.91 9.44
C ALA A 5 -3.99 -9.06 10.30
N ALA A 6 -3.14 -8.77 11.29
CA ALA A 6 -2.53 -9.78 12.16
C ALA A 6 -3.55 -10.52 13.04
N TYR A 7 -4.71 -9.91 13.32
CA TYR A 7 -5.80 -10.51 14.09
C TYR A 7 -7.00 -10.92 13.20
N TYR A 8 -6.88 -10.84 11.87
CA TYR A 8 -7.92 -11.31 10.96
C TYR A 8 -7.96 -12.86 10.99
N PRO A 9 -9.13 -13.50 11.01
CA PRO A 9 -9.22 -14.95 11.20
C PRO A 9 -8.70 -15.73 9.99
N GLU A 10 -8.06 -16.87 10.26
CA GLU A 10 -7.60 -17.84 9.24
C GLU A 10 -8.74 -18.32 8.32
N THR A 11 -9.98 -18.36 8.84
CA THR A 11 -11.18 -18.63 8.05
C THR A 11 -12.26 -17.62 8.40
N ALA A 12 -12.38 -16.58 7.57
CA ALA A 12 -13.33 -15.49 7.77
C ALA A 12 -14.73 -15.84 7.27
N SER A 13 -15.75 -15.54 8.06
CA SER A 13 -17.15 -15.60 7.61
C SER A 13 -17.43 -14.58 6.48
N PRO A 14 -18.49 -14.77 5.69
CA PRO A 14 -18.87 -13.80 4.67
C PRO A 14 -19.08 -12.38 5.23
N SER A 15 -19.62 -12.26 6.44
CA SER A 15 -19.81 -10.94 7.09
C SER A 15 -18.48 -10.30 7.50
N GLN A 16 -17.52 -11.09 7.98
CA GLN A 16 -16.17 -10.58 8.30
C GLN A 16 -15.44 -10.09 7.06
N GLN A 17 -15.59 -10.78 5.93
CA GLN A 17 -15.03 -10.35 4.64
C GLN A 17 -15.62 -9.01 4.21
N THR A 18 -16.95 -8.88 4.23
CA THR A 18 -17.62 -7.62 3.90
C THR A 18 -17.17 -6.47 4.80
N LEU A 19 -17.03 -6.70 6.11
CA LEU A 19 -16.58 -5.68 7.05
C LEU A 19 -15.12 -5.28 6.80
N ALA A 20 -14.24 -6.22 6.46
CA ALA A 20 -12.86 -5.92 6.12
C ALA A 20 -12.76 -5.05 4.87
N GLU A 21 -13.54 -5.36 3.82
CA GLU A 21 -13.62 -4.54 2.61
C GLU A 21 -14.12 -3.13 2.90
N GLN A 22 -15.20 -3.02 3.67
CA GLN A 22 -15.76 -1.72 4.07
C GLN A 22 -14.76 -0.89 4.87
N PHE A 23 -14.07 -1.51 5.82
CA PHE A 23 -13.05 -0.84 6.62
C PHE A 23 -11.95 -0.21 5.75
N ILE A 24 -11.41 -0.94 4.77
CA ILE A 24 -10.37 -0.42 3.87
C ILE A 24 -10.92 0.71 2.99
N ARG A 25 -12.16 0.59 2.50
CA ARG A 25 -12.82 1.65 1.72
C ARG A 25 -13.01 2.92 2.54
N SER A 26 -13.47 2.79 3.78
CA SER A 26 -13.69 3.92 4.68
C SER A 26 -12.39 4.67 5.02
N LEU A 27 -11.22 4.02 4.99
CA LEU A 27 -9.96 4.75 5.13
C LEU A 27 -9.74 5.74 3.98
N GLY A 28 -10.07 5.36 2.74
CA GLY A 28 -10.02 6.29 1.60
C GLY A 28 -10.98 7.47 1.76
N GLU A 29 -12.16 7.24 2.35
CA GLU A 29 -13.15 8.30 2.61
C GLU A 29 -12.77 9.20 3.79
N LEU A 30 -12.14 8.66 4.85
CA LEU A 30 -11.72 9.44 6.02
C LEU A 30 -10.54 10.36 5.72
N TYR A 31 -9.66 9.95 4.82
CA TYR A 31 -8.55 10.76 4.33
C TYR A 31 -8.91 11.46 3.01
N ALA A 32 -10.15 11.97 2.92
CA ALA A 32 -10.75 12.57 1.72
C ALA A 32 -9.90 13.72 1.13
N LEU A 33 -8.95 13.32 0.30
CA LEU A 33 -8.27 14.17 -0.66
C LEU A 33 -9.10 14.16 -1.95
N GLY A 34 -9.12 15.27 -2.67
CA GLY A 34 -10.08 15.55 -3.75
C GLY A 34 -9.95 14.65 -4.97
N SER A 35 -8.90 13.83 -5.04
CA SER A 35 -8.68 12.87 -6.13
C SER A 35 -7.86 11.66 -5.70
N ARG A 36 -7.92 10.61 -6.54
CA ARG A 36 -7.02 9.44 -6.46
C ARG A 36 -5.55 9.86 -6.41
N GLU A 37 -5.16 10.81 -7.26
CA GLU A 37 -3.77 11.28 -7.37
C GLU A 37 -3.31 11.90 -6.05
N GLU A 38 -4.09 12.83 -5.51
CA GLU A 38 -3.79 13.47 -4.23
C GLU A 38 -3.67 12.42 -3.11
N PHE A 39 -4.60 11.46 -3.05
CA PHE A 39 -4.54 10.39 -2.05
C PHE A 39 -3.32 9.48 -2.21
N CYS A 40 -2.96 9.10 -3.44
CA CYS A 40 -1.76 8.32 -3.71
C CYS A 40 -0.47 9.04 -3.28
N LEU A 41 -0.37 10.33 -3.58
CA LEU A 41 0.79 11.15 -3.22
C LEU A 41 0.90 11.32 -1.71
N TRP A 42 -0.20 11.68 -1.04
CA TRP A 42 -0.23 11.82 0.42
C TRP A 42 0.14 10.53 1.14
N MET A 43 -0.41 9.39 0.72
CA MET A 43 -0.07 8.08 1.30
C MET A 43 1.42 7.76 1.15
N CYS A 44 2.02 8.09 -0.01
CA CYS A 44 3.45 7.92 -0.23
C CYS A 44 4.28 8.79 0.73
N GLU A 45 3.89 10.05 0.93
CA GLU A 45 4.55 10.95 1.88
C GLU A 45 4.45 10.44 3.31
N GLN A 46 3.29 9.95 3.74
CA GLN A 46 3.12 9.38 5.08
C GLN A 46 4.00 8.14 5.27
N HIS A 47 4.11 7.29 4.27
CA HIS A 47 5.01 6.13 4.32
C HIS A 47 6.48 6.56 4.38
N ASN A 48 6.85 7.60 3.63
CA ASN A 48 8.21 8.14 3.63
C ASN A 48 8.58 8.81 4.95
N ALA A 49 7.64 9.43 5.67
CA ALA A 49 7.88 9.93 7.01
C ALA A 49 8.28 8.80 7.97
N VAL A 50 7.66 7.61 7.83
CA VAL A 50 8.07 6.40 8.57
C VAL A 50 9.43 5.90 8.10
N ASN A 51 9.69 5.85 6.79
CA ASN A 51 11.00 5.43 6.26
C ASN A 51 12.13 6.31 6.80
N ALA A 52 11.95 7.63 6.77
CA ALA A 52 12.94 8.58 7.29
C ALA A 52 13.23 8.35 8.78
N LYS A 53 12.19 8.13 9.58
CA LYS A 53 12.33 7.81 11.01
C LYS A 53 13.11 6.51 11.26
N LEU A 54 12.98 5.55 10.35
CA LEU A 54 13.66 4.25 10.41
C LEU A 54 15.01 4.23 9.68
N GLY A 55 15.48 5.35 9.11
CA GLY A 55 16.70 5.40 8.30
C GLY A 55 16.63 4.62 6.99
N LYS A 56 15.42 4.31 6.50
CA LYS A 56 15.20 3.61 5.23
C LYS A 56 15.16 4.59 4.06
N PRO A 57 15.52 4.16 2.83
CA PRO A 57 15.42 5.01 1.65
C PRO A 57 14.01 5.57 1.42
N VAL A 58 13.95 6.82 0.96
CA VAL A 58 12.70 7.49 0.57
C VAL A 58 12.28 7.02 -0.82
N PHE A 59 11.00 6.71 -1.00
CA PHE A 59 10.43 6.36 -2.30
C PHE A 59 10.04 7.63 -3.08
N PRO A 60 10.31 7.74 -4.40
CA PRO A 60 9.91 8.89 -5.18
C PRO A 60 8.39 8.93 -5.39
N CYS A 61 7.71 9.88 -4.75
CA CYS A 61 6.26 10.05 -4.83
C CYS A 61 5.82 10.72 -6.14
N THR A 62 5.97 10.03 -7.28
CA THR A 62 5.33 10.42 -8.53
C THR A 62 4.23 9.42 -8.88
N LEU A 63 3.12 9.90 -9.46
CA LEU A 63 1.98 9.02 -9.78
C LEU A 63 2.41 7.86 -10.69
N ALA A 64 3.28 8.11 -11.68
CA ALA A 64 3.82 7.08 -12.56
C ALA A 64 4.61 5.99 -11.81
N ARG A 65 5.47 6.37 -10.84
CA ARG A 65 6.25 5.40 -10.04
C ARG A 65 5.35 4.62 -9.08
N LEU A 66 4.31 5.25 -8.55
CA LEU A 66 3.35 4.64 -7.65
C LEU A 66 2.43 3.64 -8.38
N ASP A 67 1.90 4.02 -9.56
CA ASP A 67 1.07 3.14 -10.38
C ASP A 67 1.87 1.93 -10.85
N ALA A 68 3.08 2.13 -11.37
CA ALA A 68 3.96 1.03 -11.75
C ALA A 68 4.27 0.06 -10.60
N ARG A 69 4.28 0.51 -9.34
CA ARG A 69 4.63 -0.34 -8.19
C ARG A 69 3.42 -1.01 -7.52
N TRP A 70 2.26 -0.34 -7.50
CA TRP A 70 1.12 -0.74 -6.66
C TRP A 70 -0.22 -0.87 -7.39
N ARG A 71 -0.33 -0.41 -8.64
CA ARG A 71 -1.52 -0.59 -9.50
C ARG A 71 -1.27 -1.62 -10.58
N ASP A 72 -0.24 -1.36 -11.38
CA ASP A 72 0.04 -2.12 -12.60
C ASP A 72 0.94 -3.33 -12.31
N GLY A 73 1.38 -3.48 -11.05
CA GLY A 73 2.15 -4.64 -10.57
C GLY A 73 3.63 -4.66 -10.97
N GLY A 74 4.08 -3.70 -11.79
CA GLY A 74 5.44 -3.64 -12.32
C GLY A 74 5.75 -4.85 -13.20
N ALA A 75 7.00 -4.96 -13.68
CA ALA A 75 7.45 -6.11 -14.49
C ALA A 75 7.23 -7.49 -13.83
N ARG A 76 6.92 -7.51 -12.53
CA ARG A 76 6.64 -8.72 -11.75
C ARG A 76 5.35 -9.43 -12.15
N CYS A 77 4.37 -8.73 -12.73
CA CYS A 77 3.11 -9.35 -13.12
C CYS A 77 3.16 -10.01 -14.50
N ASP A 78 4.21 -9.76 -15.29
CA ASP A 78 4.32 -10.22 -16.67
C ASP A 78 5.36 -11.33 -16.89
N GLU A 79 6.33 -11.53 -15.97
CA GLU A 79 7.42 -12.50 -16.19
C GLU A 79 7.80 -13.30 -14.93
N GLU A 80 7.90 -14.62 -15.09
CA GLU A 80 8.47 -15.55 -14.11
C GLU A 80 9.91 -15.14 -13.77
N GLY A 81 10.10 -14.56 -12.59
CA GLY A 81 11.42 -14.38 -11.96
C GLY A 81 12.26 -13.24 -12.53
N ALA A 82 12.04 -12.01 -12.06
CA ALA A 82 13.01 -10.93 -12.18
C ALA A 82 13.10 -10.10 -10.89
N GLU A 83 14.34 -9.79 -10.52
CA GLU A 83 14.86 -9.44 -9.21
C GLU A 83 14.23 -8.23 -8.51
N SER A 84 14.14 -8.34 -7.18
CA SER A 84 13.74 -7.28 -6.27
C SER A 84 14.77 -6.15 -6.26
N SER A 85 14.51 -5.06 -6.98
CA SER A 85 15.15 -3.77 -6.74
C SER A 85 14.47 -2.99 -5.59
N GLY A 86 14.12 -3.71 -4.52
CA GLY A 86 13.94 -3.12 -3.19
C GLY A 86 15.19 -3.42 -2.38
N PRO A 87 15.66 -2.52 -1.50
CA PRO A 87 16.75 -2.87 -0.61
C PRO A 87 16.33 -4.11 0.18
N ALA A 88 17.19 -5.13 0.18
CA ALA A 88 17.03 -6.29 1.05
C ALA A 88 16.82 -5.77 2.47
N ILE A 89 15.66 -6.06 3.04
CA ILE A 89 15.39 -5.81 4.44
C ILE A 89 15.97 -7.01 5.17
N ASP A 90 17.14 -6.82 5.77
CA ASP A 90 17.65 -7.67 6.86
C ASP A 90 16.79 -7.43 8.12
#